data_AF-D2V3M5-F1
#
_entry.id   AF-D2V3M5-F1
#
_cell.length_a   1.000
_cell.length_b   1.000
_cell.length_c   1.000
_cell.angle_alpha   90.00
_cell.angle_beta   90.00
_cell.angle_gamma   90.00
#
_symmetry.space_group_name_H-M   'P 1'
#
loop_
_entity.id
_entity.type
_entity.pdbx_description
1 polymer ?
#
loop_
_entity_poly.entity_id
_entity_poly.type
_entity_poly.pdbx_seq_one_letter_code
_entity_poly.pdbx_strand_id
1 'polypeptide(L)'
;MVRNTYNPLIYLFQRVAVAHRDAIWKPCDYSSVLETFYPLFIEELSEEEYQCLASSPNLVLVATYAPLFSKLFSKTLPPHVISLHKNLLALPKDNVFGTLLEVVANGYSQSSLIPVKIAIEIAKENPEQFATTLMQNKIGAKVDTIRQYHVQDRELLSQFYQSIDLICKKR
;
A
#
# COMPACT_ATOMS: atom_id res chain seq x y z
N MET A 1 17.58 -17.46 -24.85
CA MET A 1 17.71 -16.38 -23.85
C MET A 1 16.31 -15.83 -23.59
N VAL A 2 15.70 -16.19 -22.47
CA VAL A 2 14.35 -15.75 -22.10
C VAL A 2 14.44 -14.26 -21.78
N ARG A 3 13.86 -13.40 -22.64
CA ARG A 3 13.65 -12.00 -22.28
C ARG A 3 12.65 -12.00 -21.14
N ASN A 4 13.10 -11.69 -19.93
CA ASN A 4 12.21 -11.37 -18.81
C ASN A 4 11.23 -10.32 -19.32
N THR A 5 9.96 -10.69 -19.46
CA THR A 5 8.85 -9.80 -19.74
C THR A 5 8.79 -8.82 -18.58
N TYR A 6 9.40 -7.64 -18.77
CA TYR A 6 9.35 -6.56 -17.79
C TYR A 6 7.90 -6.12 -17.68
N ASN A 7 7.29 -6.34 -16.52
CA ASN A 7 5.98 -5.79 -16.20
C ASN A 7 6.13 -4.25 -16.17
N PRO A 8 5.60 -3.52 -17.17
CA PRO A 8 5.84 -2.08 -17.32
C PRO A 8 5.29 -1.27 -16.14
N LEU A 9 4.20 -1.75 -15.53
CA LEU A 9 3.59 -1.11 -14.37
C LEU A 9 4.52 -1.22 -13.14
N ILE A 10 5.09 -2.39 -12.91
CA ILE A 10 6.04 -2.61 -11.80
C ILE A 10 7.33 -1.84 -12.03
N TYR A 11 7.82 -1.80 -13.27
CA TYR A 11 8.99 -1.01 -13.64
C TYR A 11 8.78 0.48 -13.32
N LEU A 12 7.61 1.03 -13.67
CA LEU A 12 7.26 2.42 -13.37
C LEU A 12 7.32 2.72 -11.85
N PHE A 13 6.72 1.87 -11.02
CA PHE A 13 6.71 2.02 -9.56
C PHE A 13 8.12 1.88 -8.96
N GLN A 14 8.90 0.89 -9.39
CA GLN A 14 10.26 0.66 -8.91
C GLN A 14 11.19 1.81 -9.26
N ARG A 15 11.13 2.32 -10.50
CA ARG A 15 11.97 3.45 -10.93
C ARG A 15 11.68 4.70 -10.12
N VAL A 16 10.43 4.92 -9.73
CA VAL A 16 10.08 6.05 -8.86
C VAL A 16 10.57 5.82 -7.46
N ALA A 17 10.36 4.64 -6.87
CA ALA A 17 10.85 4.35 -5.53
C ALA A 17 12.37 4.57 -5.42
N VAL A 18 13.12 4.12 -6.43
CA VAL A 18 14.57 4.35 -6.54
C VAL A 18 14.89 5.83 -6.68
N ALA A 19 14.24 6.55 -7.60
CA ALA A 19 14.53 7.96 -7.83
C ALA A 19 14.18 8.84 -6.61
N HIS A 20 13.08 8.52 -5.92
CA HIS A 20 12.67 9.17 -4.67
C HIS A 20 13.70 8.96 -3.57
N ARG A 21 14.19 7.72 -3.39
CA ARG A 21 15.23 7.39 -2.40
C ARG A 21 16.56 8.07 -2.71
N ASP A 22 16.95 8.08 -3.98
CA ASP A 22 18.26 8.60 -4.41
C ASP A 22 18.27 10.14 -4.52
N ALA A 23 17.15 10.81 -4.19
CA ALA A 23 16.96 12.26 -4.16
C ALA A 23 17.40 13.00 -5.45
N ILE A 24 17.38 12.30 -6.59
CA ILE A 24 17.89 12.82 -7.87
C ILE A 24 17.09 14.08 -8.26
N TRP A 25 15.79 14.12 -7.98
CA TRP A 25 14.82 15.22 -8.11
C TRP A 25 14.05 15.42 -6.79
N LYS A 26 13.25 16.49 -6.70
CA LYS A 26 12.45 16.71 -5.49
C LYS A 26 11.30 15.68 -5.41
N PRO A 27 10.93 15.18 -4.22
CA PRO A 27 9.80 14.26 -4.01
C PRO A 27 8.48 14.63 -4.71
N CYS A 28 8.19 15.93 -4.82
CA CYS A 28 7.01 16.46 -5.48
C CYS A 28 7.02 16.22 -7.01
N ASP A 29 8.20 16.19 -7.64
CA ASP A 29 8.32 16.09 -9.09
C ASP A 29 8.01 14.65 -9.55
N TYR A 30 8.44 13.64 -8.78
CA TYR A 30 8.16 12.23 -9.04
C TYR A 30 6.68 11.87 -8.90
N SER A 31 6.08 12.35 -7.81
CA SER A 31 4.68 12.07 -7.50
C SER A 31 3.79 12.66 -8.59
N SER A 32 4.10 13.87 -9.08
CA SER A 32 3.35 14.55 -10.14
C SER A 32 3.40 13.81 -11.49
N VAL A 33 4.59 13.34 -11.91
CA VAL A 33 4.75 12.55 -13.14
C VAL A 33 3.90 11.29 -13.09
N LEU A 34 4.00 10.53 -12.01
CA LEU A 34 3.19 9.33 -11.84
C LEU A 34 1.70 9.59 -11.70
N GLU A 35 1.31 10.64 -10.99
CA GLU A 35 -0.08 11.04 -10.85
C GLU A 35 -0.71 11.37 -12.20
N THR A 36 0.10 11.87 -13.13
CA THR A 36 -0.32 12.16 -14.50
C THR A 36 -0.39 10.88 -15.34
N PHE A 37 0.63 10.03 -15.27
CA PHE A 37 0.73 8.87 -16.17
C PHE A 37 -0.01 7.62 -15.70
N TYR A 38 -0.23 7.45 -14.39
CA TYR A 38 -0.86 6.24 -13.86
C TYR A 38 -2.32 6.07 -14.32
N PRO A 39 -3.18 7.10 -14.32
CA PRO A 39 -4.53 7.00 -14.88
C PRO A 39 -4.51 6.67 -16.39
N LEU A 40 -3.64 7.35 -17.16
CA LEU A 40 -3.49 7.12 -18.59
C LEU A 40 -3.04 5.67 -18.89
N PHE A 41 -2.16 5.12 -18.07
CA PHE A 41 -1.69 3.74 -18.22
C PHE A 41 -2.81 2.72 -17.95
N ILE A 42 -3.74 3.03 -17.05
CA ILE A 42 -4.89 2.16 -16.76
C ILE A 42 -5.92 2.21 -17.90
N GLU A 43 -6.18 3.39 -18.46
CA GLU A 43 -7.18 3.58 -19.53
C GLU A 43 -6.88 2.77 -20.79
N GLU A 44 -5.61 2.52 -21.08
CA GLU A 44 -5.13 1.77 -22.24
C GLU A 44 -5.14 0.24 -22.04
N LEU A 45 -5.45 -0.25 -20.84
CA LEU A 45 -5.44 -1.68 -20.51
C LEU A 45 -6.85 -2.24 -20.35
N SER A 46 -7.08 -3.44 -20.85
CA SER A 46 -8.26 -4.22 -20.46
C SER A 46 -8.19 -4.64 -18.98
N GLU A 47 -9.34 -4.95 -18.39
CA GLU A 47 -9.42 -5.40 -16.99
C GLU A 47 -8.56 -6.65 -16.73
N GLU A 48 -8.55 -7.60 -17.66
CA GLU A 48 -7.76 -8.85 -17.58
C GLU A 48 -6.25 -8.58 -17.65
N GLU A 49 -5.82 -7.71 -18.57
CA GLU A 49 -4.41 -7.31 -18.69
C GLU A 49 -3.96 -6.57 -17.43
N TYR A 50 -4.77 -5.65 -16.94
CA TYR A 50 -4.49 -4.93 -15.70
C TYR A 50 -4.38 -5.89 -14.52
N GLN A 51 -5.31 -6.84 -14.40
CA GLN A 51 -5.28 -7.85 -13.34
C GLN A 51 -4.01 -8.70 -13.40
N CYS A 52 -3.59 -9.13 -14.60
CA CYS A 52 -2.36 -9.87 -14.77
C CYS A 52 -1.13 -9.06 -14.35
N LEU A 53 -1.06 -7.78 -14.74
CA LEU A 53 0.05 -6.89 -14.41
C LEU A 53 0.07 -6.51 -12.92
N ALA A 54 -1.07 -6.29 -12.28
CA ALA A 54 -1.12 -5.87 -10.89
C ALA A 54 -0.91 -7.02 -9.89
N SER A 55 -1.15 -8.28 -10.29
CA SER A 55 -1.13 -9.43 -9.38
C SER A 55 0.25 -10.10 -9.22
N SER A 56 1.18 -9.92 -10.17
CA SER A 56 2.48 -10.60 -10.13
C SER A 56 3.65 -9.74 -10.65
N PRO A 57 4.50 -9.21 -9.75
CA PRO A 57 4.32 -9.14 -8.29
C PRO A 57 3.13 -8.26 -7.87
N ASN A 58 2.62 -8.46 -6.65
CA ASN A 58 1.52 -7.67 -6.08
C ASN A 58 1.86 -6.17 -6.08
N LEU A 59 1.15 -5.39 -6.89
CA LEU A 59 1.35 -3.95 -7.07
C LEU A 59 1.21 -3.17 -5.77
N VAL A 60 0.24 -3.54 -4.92
CA VAL A 60 -0.01 -2.86 -3.64
C VAL A 60 1.16 -3.05 -2.69
N LEU A 61 1.77 -4.24 -2.69
CA LEU A 61 2.99 -4.50 -1.92
C LEU A 61 4.15 -3.66 -2.44
N VAL A 62 4.37 -3.61 -3.76
CA VAL A 62 5.43 -2.78 -4.36
C VAL A 62 5.26 -1.30 -4.01
N ALA A 63 4.02 -0.82 -4.00
CA ALA A 63 3.70 0.57 -3.68
C ALA A 63 3.95 0.96 -2.21
N THR A 64 4.14 0.02 -1.28
CA THR A 64 4.48 0.34 0.12
C THR A 64 5.81 1.08 0.25
N TYR A 65 6.71 0.92 -0.73
CA TYR A 65 8.02 1.57 -0.79
C TYR A 65 8.04 2.80 -1.71
N ALA A 66 6.89 3.19 -2.28
CA ALA A 66 6.79 4.27 -3.25
C ALA A 66 5.83 5.38 -2.74
N PRO A 67 6.00 6.64 -3.16
CA PRO A 67 5.11 7.75 -2.81
C PRO A 67 3.73 7.69 -3.52
N LEU A 68 3.23 6.49 -3.82
CA LEU A 68 2.02 6.25 -4.61
C LEU A 68 0.98 5.38 -3.94
N PHE A 69 1.27 4.84 -2.75
CA PHE A 69 0.34 3.95 -2.07
C PHE A 69 -1.09 4.53 -1.99
N SER A 70 -1.22 5.81 -1.65
CA SER A 70 -2.52 6.49 -1.56
C SER A 70 -3.27 6.57 -2.89
N LYS A 71 -2.55 6.64 -4.01
CA LYS A 71 -3.13 6.79 -5.35
C LYS A 71 -3.76 5.51 -5.85
N LEU A 72 -3.26 4.34 -5.42
CA LEU A 72 -3.90 3.05 -5.73
C LEU A 72 -5.37 3.00 -5.26
N PHE A 73 -5.75 3.80 -4.27
CA PHE A 73 -7.10 3.81 -3.70
C PHE A 73 -7.85 5.12 -3.99
N SER A 74 -7.40 5.90 -4.99
CA SER A 74 -8.08 7.12 -5.41
C SER A 74 -9.46 6.80 -6.01
N LYS A 75 -10.48 7.58 -5.62
CA LYS A 75 -11.84 7.48 -6.18
C LYS A 75 -11.93 7.87 -7.66
N THR A 76 -10.87 8.46 -8.21
CA THR A 76 -10.78 8.81 -9.64
C THR A 76 -10.46 7.60 -10.52
N LEU A 77 -10.02 6.48 -9.93
CA LEU A 77 -9.72 5.26 -10.67
C LEU A 77 -10.99 4.49 -11.03
N PRO A 78 -10.96 3.65 -12.08
CA PRO A 78 -12.08 2.75 -12.39
C PRO A 78 -12.45 1.86 -11.20
N PRO A 79 -13.74 1.58 -10.95
CA PRO A 79 -14.18 0.79 -9.80
C PRO A 79 -13.55 -0.61 -9.72
N HIS A 80 -13.35 -1.28 -10.86
CA HIS A 80 -12.73 -2.61 -10.92
C HIS A 80 -11.26 -2.58 -10.50
N VAL A 81 -10.51 -1.53 -10.86
CA VAL A 81 -9.13 -1.31 -10.43
C VAL A 81 -9.05 -1.14 -8.92
N ILE A 82 -9.92 -0.29 -8.35
CA ILE A 82 -9.98 -0.07 -6.90
C ILE A 82 -10.33 -1.40 -6.19
N SER A 83 -11.30 -2.14 -6.71
CA SER A 83 -11.69 -3.46 -6.19
C SER A 83 -10.50 -4.43 -6.18
N LEU A 84 -9.75 -4.49 -7.27
CA LEU A 84 -8.55 -5.32 -7.38
C LEU A 84 -7.50 -4.92 -6.33
N HIS A 85 -7.21 -3.62 -6.15
CA HIS A 85 -6.28 -3.18 -5.12
C HIS A 85 -6.71 -3.56 -3.71
N LYS A 86 -8.00 -3.45 -3.40
CA LYS A 86 -8.52 -3.88 -2.09
C LYS A 86 -8.32 -5.38 -1.89
N ASN A 87 -8.56 -6.18 -2.93
CA ASN A 87 -8.33 -7.63 -2.89
C ASN A 87 -6.84 -7.95 -2.68
N LEU A 88 -5.95 -7.27 -3.41
CA LEU A 88 -4.50 -7.42 -3.26
C LEU A 88 -3.99 -6.97 -1.88
N LEU A 89 -4.56 -5.90 -1.31
CA LEU A 89 -4.26 -5.43 0.06
C LEU A 89 -4.70 -6.47 1.11
N ALA A 90 -5.79 -7.18 0.84
CA ALA A 90 -6.35 -8.19 1.73
C ALA A 90 -5.62 -9.53 1.68
N LEU A 91 -4.63 -9.75 0.80
CA LEU A 91 -3.93 -11.04 0.72
C LEU A 91 -3.02 -11.27 1.93
N PRO A 92 -3.24 -12.35 2.72
CA PRO A 92 -2.43 -12.60 3.91
C PRO A 92 -0.95 -12.84 3.61
N LYS A 93 -0.67 -13.50 2.48
CA LYS A 93 0.69 -13.93 2.08
C LYS A 93 1.63 -12.75 1.80
N ASP A 94 1.09 -11.65 1.29
CA ASP A 94 1.89 -10.49 0.91
C ASP A 94 2.16 -9.54 2.09
N ASN A 95 1.43 -9.69 3.20
CA ASN A 95 1.65 -8.99 4.47
C ASN A 95 1.86 -7.46 4.30
N VAL A 96 1.07 -6.84 3.41
CA VAL A 96 1.22 -5.41 3.05
C VAL A 96 1.17 -4.51 4.30
N PHE A 97 0.27 -4.78 5.25
CA PHE A 97 0.17 -4.04 6.51
C PHE A 97 1.45 -4.12 7.34
N GLY A 98 2.07 -5.31 7.42
CA GLY A 98 3.33 -5.49 8.13
C GLY A 98 4.45 -4.70 7.47
N THR A 99 4.53 -4.74 6.14
CA THR A 99 5.51 -3.99 5.36
C THR A 99 5.37 -2.48 5.57
N LEU A 100 4.15 -1.94 5.53
CA LEU A 100 3.89 -0.52 5.80
C LEU A 100 4.38 -0.09 7.19
N LEU A 101 4.12 -0.93 8.20
CA LEU A 101 4.56 -0.67 9.58
C LEU A 101 6.08 -0.76 9.73
N GLU A 102 6.74 -1.67 9.00
CA GLU A 102 8.20 -1.80 8.97
C GLU A 102 8.87 -0.59 8.30
N VAL A 103 8.28 -0.05 7.23
CA VAL A 103 8.75 1.19 6.59
C VAL A 103 8.71 2.35 7.59
N VAL A 104 7.62 2.47 8.36
CA VAL A 104 7.47 3.49 9.41
C VAL A 104 8.50 3.32 10.52
N ALA A 105 8.67 2.09 11.03
CA ALA A 105 9.58 1.81 12.14
C ALA A 105 11.05 2.07 11.80
N ASN A 106 11.45 1.84 10.54
CA ASN A 106 12.84 1.97 10.10
C ASN A 106 13.20 3.36 9.57
N GLY A 107 12.26 4.31 9.52
CA GLY A 107 12.56 5.71 9.17
C GLY A 107 13.15 5.91 7.77
N TYR A 108 12.85 5.00 6.82
CA TYR A 108 13.39 5.06 5.44
C TYR A 108 12.91 6.29 4.64
N SER A 109 12.05 7.12 5.21
CA SER A 109 11.86 8.54 4.90
C SER A 109 11.27 9.20 6.15
N GLN A 110 10.99 10.51 6.14
CA GLN A 110 10.01 11.08 7.07
C GLN A 110 8.62 10.49 6.75
N SER A 111 8.45 9.19 6.99
CA SER A 111 7.37 8.37 6.47
C SER A 111 6.13 8.69 7.28
N SER A 112 5.32 9.57 6.72
CA SER A 112 3.97 9.85 7.18
C SER A 112 3.21 8.55 7.44
N LEU A 113 2.47 8.47 8.55
CA LEU A 113 1.54 7.37 8.85
C LEU A 113 0.35 7.30 7.87
N ILE A 114 0.28 8.19 6.87
CA ILE A 114 -0.79 8.26 5.87
C ILE A 114 -1.03 6.91 5.16
N PRO A 115 -0.02 6.19 4.64
CA PRO A 115 -0.25 4.89 3.98
C PRO A 115 -0.89 3.85 4.92
N VAL A 116 -0.42 3.80 6.18
CA VAL A 116 -1.00 2.94 7.22
C VAL A 116 -2.45 3.34 7.48
N LYS A 117 -2.72 4.65 7.64
CA LYS A 117 -4.07 5.18 7.84
C LYS A 117 -5.01 4.76 6.72
N ILE A 118 -4.58 4.92 5.47
CA ILE A 118 -5.38 4.55 4.29
C ILE A 118 -5.69 3.05 4.30
N ALA A 119 -4.69 2.20 4.54
CA ALA A 119 -4.89 0.76 4.60
C ALA A 119 -5.89 0.34 5.69
N ILE A 120 -5.82 0.98 6.87
CA ILE A 120 -6.75 0.72 7.97
C ILE A 120 -8.16 1.22 7.65
N GLU A 121 -8.32 2.39 7.04
CA GLU A 121 -9.64 2.88 6.61
C GLU A 121 -10.28 1.95 5.57
N ILE A 122 -9.51 1.43 4.62
CA ILE A 122 -10.00 0.43 3.66
C ILE A 122 -10.42 -0.86 4.38
N ALA A 123 -9.64 -1.31 5.35
CA ALA A 123 -9.99 -2.51 6.13
C ALA A 123 -11.29 -2.32 6.94
N LYS A 124 -11.59 -1.09 7.39
CA LYS A 124 -12.84 -0.77 8.08
C LYS A 124 -14.05 -0.83 7.17
N GLU A 125 -13.89 -0.58 5.87
CA GLU A 125 -14.99 -0.68 4.89
C GLU A 125 -15.46 -2.12 4.69
N ASN A 126 -14.57 -3.12 4.82
CA ASN A 126 -14.93 -4.53 4.69
C ASN A 126 -14.23 -5.43 5.75
N PRO A 127 -14.64 -5.35 7.03
CA PRO A 127 -13.92 -6.01 8.13
C PRO A 127 -13.71 -7.52 7.95
N GLU A 128 -14.72 -8.21 7.41
CA GLU A 128 -14.69 -9.68 7.25
C GLU A 128 -13.57 -10.15 6.32
N GLN A 129 -13.32 -9.38 5.25
CA GLN A 129 -12.28 -9.69 4.27
C GLN A 129 -10.87 -9.48 4.85
N PHE A 130 -10.70 -8.50 5.74
CA PHE A 130 -9.40 -8.12 6.27
C PHE A 130 -9.04 -8.77 7.61
N ALA A 131 -10.03 -9.23 8.39
CA ALA A 131 -9.80 -9.82 9.71
C ALA A 131 -8.78 -10.96 9.67
N THR A 132 -8.88 -11.87 8.69
CA THR A 132 -7.93 -12.98 8.53
C THR A 132 -6.50 -12.47 8.35
N THR A 133 -6.30 -11.50 7.46
CA THR A 133 -4.98 -10.93 7.14
C THR A 133 -4.37 -10.19 8.31
N LEU A 134 -5.18 -9.40 9.04
CA LEU A 134 -4.73 -8.66 10.22
C LEU A 134 -4.35 -9.60 11.38
N MET A 135 -5.12 -10.67 11.60
CA MET A 135 -4.85 -11.66 12.65
C MET A 135 -3.63 -12.53 12.32
N GLN A 136 -3.58 -13.10 11.10
CA GLN A 136 -2.48 -13.99 10.69
C GLN A 136 -1.12 -13.29 10.75
N ASN A 137 -1.08 -12.02 10.35
CA ASN A 137 0.14 -11.22 10.38
C ASN A 137 0.38 -10.47 11.70
N LYS A 138 -0.48 -10.68 12.71
CA LYS A 138 -0.37 -10.08 14.06
C LYS A 138 -0.24 -8.56 14.03
N ILE A 139 -0.99 -7.90 13.14
CA ILE A 139 -0.84 -6.46 12.88
C ILE A 139 -1.12 -5.62 14.13
N GLY A 140 -2.09 -6.00 14.97
CA GLY A 140 -2.36 -5.31 16.24
C GLY A 140 -1.13 -5.28 17.17
N ALA A 141 -0.40 -6.40 17.29
CA ALA A 141 0.81 -6.47 18.11
C ALA A 141 1.96 -5.63 17.52
N LYS A 142 2.08 -5.59 16.18
CA LYS A 142 3.07 -4.73 15.50
C LYS A 142 2.78 -3.24 15.74
N VAL A 143 1.51 -2.82 15.63
CA VAL A 143 1.11 -1.44 15.94
C VAL A 143 1.40 -1.08 17.39
N ASP A 144 1.08 -1.98 18.34
CA ASP A 144 1.38 -1.73 19.75
C ASP A 144 2.87 -1.59 20.04
N THR A 145 3.69 -2.41 19.38
CA THR A 145 5.15 -2.31 19.47
C THR A 145 5.64 -0.94 19.00
N ILE A 146 5.24 -0.51 17.80
CA ILE A 146 5.63 0.79 17.24
C ILE A 146 5.15 1.95 18.13
N ARG A 147 3.93 1.85 18.67
CA ARG A 147 3.34 2.83 19.58
C ARG A 147 4.19 3.11 20.82
N GLN A 148 4.92 2.11 21.33
CA GLN A 148 5.78 2.28 22.50
C GLN A 148 7.01 3.15 22.21
N TYR A 149 7.48 3.16 20.95
CA TYR A 149 8.70 3.86 20.54
C TYR A 149 8.41 5.17 19.77
N HIS A 150 7.25 5.31 19.14
CA HIS A 150 6.84 6.51 18.39
C HIS A 150 5.93 7.42 19.22
N VAL A 151 6.53 8.14 20.18
CA VAL A 151 5.78 8.98 21.14
C VAL A 151 4.98 10.11 20.46
N GLN A 152 5.50 10.68 19.38
CA GLN A 152 4.86 11.78 18.65
C GLN A 152 3.55 11.37 17.95
N ASP A 153 3.42 10.09 17.59
CA ASP A 153 2.27 9.56 16.85
C ASP A 153 1.38 8.63 17.70
N ARG A 154 1.61 8.61 19.02
CA ARG A 154 1.03 7.63 19.94
C ARG A 154 -0.51 7.59 19.89
N GLU A 155 -1.15 8.74 19.73
CA GLU A 155 -2.61 8.83 19.64
C GLU A 155 -3.12 8.16 18.36
N LEU A 156 -2.53 8.49 17.21
CA LEU A 156 -2.91 7.91 15.93
C LEU A 156 -2.67 6.39 15.91
N LEU A 157 -1.54 5.93 16.45
CA LEU A 157 -1.24 4.50 16.58
C LEU A 157 -2.23 3.79 17.53
N SER A 158 -2.72 4.49 18.57
CA SER A 158 -3.77 3.95 19.44
C SER A 158 -5.11 3.79 18.71
N GLN A 159 -5.46 4.75 17.84
CA GLN A 159 -6.65 4.65 16.99
C GLN A 159 -6.55 3.50 15.98
N PHE A 160 -5.36 3.26 15.42
CA PHE A 160 -5.12 2.10 14.55
C PHE A 160 -5.29 0.79 15.31
N TYR A 161 -4.71 0.68 16.50
CA TYR A 161 -4.85 -0.51 17.34
C TYR A 161 -6.33 -0.81 17.64
N GLN A 162 -7.10 0.20 18.05
CA GLN A 162 -8.54 0.06 18.32
C GLN A 162 -9.31 -0.37 17.07
N SER A 163 -8.99 0.21 15.91
CA SER A 163 -9.63 -0.15 14.63
C SER A 163 -9.35 -1.61 14.26
N ILE A 164 -8.11 -2.06 14.42
CA ILE A 164 -7.70 -3.45 14.16
C ILE A 164 -8.43 -4.40 15.11
N ASP A 165 -8.48 -4.09 16.41
CA ASP A 165 -9.18 -4.90 17.40
C ASP A 165 -10.68 -5.03 17.07
N LEU A 166 -11.33 -3.94 16.67
CA LEU A 166 -12.73 -3.95 16.22
C LEU A 166 -12.95 -4.79 14.96
N ILE A 167 -12.05 -4.71 13.98
CA ILE A 167 -12.14 -5.52 12.75
C ILE A 167 -12.02 -7.01 13.09
N CYS A 168 -11.05 -7.37 13.93
CA CYS A 168 -10.79 -8.76 14.30
C CYS A 168 -11.89 -9.36 15.20
N LYS A 169 -12.58 -8.55 16.02
CA LYS A 169 -13.67 -9.00 16.91
C LYS A 169 -15.02 -9.20 16.23
N LYS A 170 -15.24 -8.65 15.03
CA LYS A 170 -16.51 -8.76 14.29
C LYS A 170 -16.71 -10.12 13.59
N ARG A 171 -15.96 -11.16 14.00
CA ARG A 171 -15.96 -12.49 13.36
C ARG A 171 -16.41 -13.57 14.32
#